data_AF-A0A918JE82-F1
#
_entry.id   AF-A0A918JE82-F1
#
_cell.length_a   1.000
_cell.length_b   1.000
_cell.length_c   1.000
_cell.angle_alpha   90.00
_cell.angle_beta   90.00
_cell.angle_gamma   90.00
#
_symmetry.space_group_name_H-M   'P 1'
#
loop_
_entity.id
_entity.type
_entity.pdbx_description
1 polymer ?
#
loop_
_entity_poly.entity_id
_entity_poly.type
_entity_poly.pdbx_seq_one_letter_code
_entity_poly.pdbx_strand_id
1 'polypeptide(L)'
;MNASAEHHNKKDKTQEEIERLNDVQILLDEADDVPVPISVYEDPIDLYLLSPSGALQDPGKLALAEKRLTKMGFKVKVDKAADARDLRFAGTDKQRAHAFSRAAKDSSTVVMATRGGYGISRILHQIDWKLLENNPKKYIGYSDFTAFNLALLAKTGLSSYTGPAAVSDFGNKKIDDLTAEIFVESMRGELEILSFESPGSDAVDARGTLWGGNLAMLASLVGTPYLPKIKNGILFFEDVGEHPYRVERMLTHLLHAGILQKQKAIVLGHITDYKLTENDNGYDMPHVIKWLKEQVNVPVVYGLPYGHGDVRVTLPIGKKVGVATEDGMAYLVLDEHDHADEPEYAHGSSGEQGHFHEGVHLHIHDEPKPSSKEKTGKKKKK
;
A
#
# COMPACT_ATOMS: atom_id res chain seq x y z
N MET A 1 -12.05 -24.29 -62.71
CA MET A 1 -11.80 -22.85 -62.89
C MET A 1 -11.93 -22.18 -61.54
N ASN A 2 -10.81 -21.58 -61.11
CA ASN A 2 -10.56 -20.56 -60.07
C ASN A 2 -11.09 -20.73 -58.63
N ALA A 3 -10.12 -21.01 -57.75
CA ALA A 3 -10.04 -20.50 -56.39
C ALA A 3 -9.69 -19.00 -56.40
N SER A 4 -10.14 -18.22 -55.42
CA SER A 4 -9.55 -16.93 -55.06
C SER A 4 -9.74 -16.64 -53.58
N ALA A 5 -8.64 -16.24 -52.97
CA ALA A 5 -8.41 -16.07 -51.54
C ALA A 5 -8.72 -14.63 -51.10
N GLU A 6 -9.24 -14.46 -49.89
CA GLU A 6 -9.31 -13.17 -49.21
C GLU A 6 -7.94 -12.85 -48.59
N HIS A 7 -7.26 -11.87 -49.16
CA HIS A 7 -6.02 -11.30 -48.61
C HIS A 7 -6.34 -10.21 -47.58
N HIS A 8 -5.77 -10.36 -46.38
CA HIS A 8 -5.62 -9.32 -45.36
C HIS A 8 -4.87 -8.09 -45.92
N ASN A 9 -5.46 -6.91 -45.75
CA ASN A 9 -4.82 -5.63 -46.02
C ASN A 9 -4.17 -5.13 -44.72
N LYS A 10 -2.85 -5.35 -44.56
CA LYS A 10 -2.04 -4.66 -43.54
C LYS A 10 -1.63 -3.31 -44.12
N LYS A 11 -1.99 -2.22 -43.45
CA LYS A 11 -1.51 -0.86 -43.76
C LYS A 11 -0.01 -0.78 -43.46
N ASP A 12 0.80 -0.41 -44.45
CA ASP A 12 2.21 -0.06 -44.27
C ASP A 12 2.32 1.25 -43.48
N LYS A 13 3.15 1.24 -42.43
CA LYS A 13 3.51 2.43 -41.66
C LYS A 13 4.54 3.25 -42.43
N THR A 14 4.48 4.57 -42.30
CA THR A 14 5.44 5.47 -42.97
C THR A 14 6.82 5.38 -42.33
N GLN A 15 7.88 5.70 -43.09
CA GLN A 15 9.27 5.53 -42.65
C GLN A 15 9.62 6.43 -41.44
N GLU A 16 9.03 7.62 -41.34
CA GLU A 16 9.13 8.50 -40.17
C GLU A 16 8.43 7.93 -38.91
N GLU A 17 7.35 7.16 -39.07
CA GLU A 17 6.68 6.49 -37.93
C GLU A 17 7.51 5.31 -37.42
N ILE A 18 8.27 4.64 -38.29
CA ILE A 18 9.18 3.55 -37.91
C ILE A 18 10.40 4.12 -37.17
N GLU A 19 10.95 5.24 -37.62
CA GLU A 19 12.05 5.93 -36.91
C GLU A 19 11.61 6.41 -35.52
N ARG A 20 10.43 7.05 -35.39
CA ARG A 20 9.91 7.44 -34.06
C ARG A 20 9.63 6.25 -33.14
N LEU A 21 9.14 5.13 -33.67
CA LEU A 21 8.92 3.92 -32.87
C LEU A 21 10.24 3.28 -32.43
N ASN A 22 11.28 3.36 -33.27
CA ASN A 22 12.61 2.89 -32.92
C ASN A 22 13.28 3.82 -31.89
N ASP A 23 13.14 5.14 -32.01
CA ASP A 23 13.68 6.10 -31.04
C ASP A 23 13.00 5.95 -29.68
N VAL A 24 11.68 5.71 -29.64
CA VAL A 24 10.94 5.42 -28.41
C VAL A 24 11.35 4.07 -27.82
N GLN A 25 11.59 3.05 -28.66
CA GLN A 25 12.06 1.74 -28.19
C GLN A 25 13.49 1.83 -27.64
N ILE A 26 14.38 2.63 -28.26
CA ILE A 26 15.74 2.87 -27.79
C ILE A 26 15.72 3.62 -26.44
N LEU A 27 14.86 4.62 -26.28
CA LEU A 27 14.68 5.32 -25.00
C LEU A 27 14.09 4.43 -23.89
N LEU A 28 13.24 3.46 -24.24
CA LEU A 28 12.70 2.47 -23.29
C LEU A 28 13.73 1.39 -22.94
N ASP A 29 14.53 0.95 -23.92
CA ASP A 29 15.58 -0.05 -23.72
C ASP A 29 16.76 0.55 -22.93
N GLU A 30 17.06 1.85 -23.07
CA GLU A 30 18.07 2.57 -22.27
C GLU A 30 17.58 2.89 -20.84
N ALA A 31 16.27 2.98 -20.60
CA ALA A 31 15.69 3.18 -19.27
C ALA A 31 15.65 1.89 -18.43
N ASP A 32 15.60 0.72 -19.07
CA ASP A 32 15.58 -0.60 -18.40
C ASP A 32 16.99 -1.10 -17.98
N ASP A 33 18.07 -0.46 -18.46
CA ASP A 33 19.46 -0.89 -18.23
C ASP A 33 20.23 -0.04 -17.21
N VAL A 34 19.57 0.91 -16.53
CA VAL A 34 20.15 1.57 -15.36
C VAL A 34 19.84 0.72 -14.13
N PRO A 35 20.80 -0.05 -13.57
CA PRO A 35 20.59 -0.69 -12.29
C PRO A 35 20.28 0.39 -11.26
N VAL A 36 19.05 0.40 -10.75
CA VAL A 36 18.70 1.19 -9.56
C VAL A 36 19.76 0.84 -8.51
N PRO A 37 20.53 1.82 -8.01
CA PRO A 37 21.52 1.53 -7.00
C PRO A 37 20.75 1.05 -5.78
N ILE A 38 20.77 -0.27 -5.52
CA ILE A 38 20.40 -0.80 -4.21
C ILE A 38 21.33 -0.10 -3.24
N SER A 39 20.80 0.87 -2.51
CA SER A 39 21.51 1.58 -1.46
C SER A 39 22.10 0.53 -0.53
N VAL A 40 23.43 0.48 -0.49
CA VAL A 40 24.14 -0.41 0.41
C VAL A 40 23.99 0.22 1.80
N TYR A 41 23.01 -0.25 2.56
CA TYR A 41 22.80 0.23 3.91
C TYR A 41 23.90 -0.29 4.84
N GLU A 42 24.72 0.63 5.37
CA GLU A 42 25.83 0.31 6.27
C GLU A 42 25.34 -0.28 7.61
N ASP A 43 24.15 0.14 8.06
CA ASP A 43 23.50 -0.34 9.28
C ASP A 43 22.30 -1.25 8.97
N PRO A 44 22.44 -2.58 9.13
CA PRO A 44 21.35 -3.51 8.88
C PRO A 44 20.31 -3.51 10.00
N ILE A 45 19.03 -3.59 9.63
CA ILE A 45 17.92 -3.73 10.58
C ILE A 45 17.69 -5.22 10.88
N ASP A 46 17.74 -5.63 12.14
CA ASP A 46 17.40 -7.01 12.52
C ASP A 46 15.89 -7.28 12.27
N LEU A 47 15.59 -8.28 11.42
CA LEU A 47 14.25 -8.63 10.96
C LEU A 47 13.90 -10.09 11.29
N TYR A 48 12.77 -10.31 11.95
CA TYR A 48 12.28 -11.64 12.30
C TYR A 48 11.09 -12.06 11.42
N LEU A 49 11.17 -13.20 10.74
CA LEU A 49 10.07 -13.74 9.92
C LEU A 49 9.27 -14.79 10.69
N LEU A 50 7.94 -14.67 10.73
CA LEU A 50 7.04 -15.69 11.29
C LEU A 50 5.84 -16.00 10.39
N SER A 51 5.26 -17.18 10.55
CA SER A 51 4.11 -17.64 9.74
C SER A 51 2.86 -17.83 10.62
N PRO A 52 2.04 -16.78 10.86
CA PRO A 52 0.91 -16.86 11.79
C PRO A 52 -0.40 -17.35 11.12
N SER A 53 -0.45 -17.34 9.79
CA SER A 53 -1.65 -17.54 8.98
C SER A 53 -1.64 -18.91 8.27
N GLY A 54 -1.75 -18.93 6.94
CA GLY A 54 -1.75 -20.18 6.18
C GLY A 54 -0.34 -20.67 5.85
N ALA A 55 -0.18 -21.99 5.69
CA ALA A 55 1.08 -22.64 5.35
C ALA A 55 1.67 -22.08 4.05
N LEU A 56 3.00 -22.09 3.96
CA LEU A 56 3.71 -21.79 2.72
C LEU A 56 3.44 -22.89 1.71
N GLN A 57 3.04 -22.52 0.49
CA GLN A 57 2.87 -23.50 -0.60
C GLN A 57 4.21 -24.03 -1.08
N ASP A 58 5.19 -23.13 -1.21
CA ASP A 58 6.56 -23.41 -1.64
C ASP A 58 7.55 -22.79 -0.62
N PRO A 59 8.18 -23.61 0.23
CA PRO A 59 9.21 -23.14 1.16
C PRO A 59 10.42 -22.49 0.48
N GLY A 60 10.72 -22.81 -0.78
CA GLY A 60 11.81 -22.20 -1.54
C GLY A 60 11.63 -20.70 -1.74
N LYS A 61 10.37 -20.22 -1.81
CA LYS A 61 10.07 -18.78 -1.87
C LYS A 61 10.45 -18.04 -0.59
N LEU A 62 10.41 -18.70 0.57
CA LEU A 62 10.84 -18.08 1.82
C LEU A 62 12.36 -17.84 1.82
N ALA A 63 13.14 -18.81 1.35
CA ALA A 63 14.59 -18.66 1.21
C ALA A 63 14.96 -17.55 0.20
N LEU A 64 14.20 -17.43 -0.90
CA LEU A 64 14.37 -16.34 -1.85
C LEU A 64 14.06 -14.97 -1.23
N ALA A 65 12.96 -14.88 -0.46
CA ALA A 65 12.59 -13.67 0.27
C ALA A 65 13.67 -13.27 1.27
N GLU A 66 14.16 -14.22 2.09
CA GLU A 66 15.26 -14.02 3.04
C GLU A 66 16.50 -13.44 2.35
N LYS A 67 16.93 -14.04 1.23
CA LYS A 67 18.09 -13.57 0.46
C LYS A 67 17.90 -12.13 -0.04
N ARG A 68 16.70 -11.77 -0.49
CA ARG A 68 16.42 -10.44 -1.05
C ARG A 68 16.29 -9.38 0.03
N LEU A 69 15.58 -9.66 1.11
CA LEU A 69 15.53 -8.80 2.29
C LEU A 69 16.94 -8.56 2.85
N THR A 70 17.80 -9.59 2.85
CA THR A 70 19.20 -9.42 3.26
C THR A 70 19.96 -8.42 2.39
N LYS A 71 19.74 -8.46 1.06
CA LYS A 71 20.33 -7.48 0.13
C LYS A 71 19.79 -6.06 0.32
N MET A 72 18.58 -5.92 0.84
CA MET A 72 17.92 -4.64 1.13
C MET A 72 18.30 -4.08 2.51
N GLY A 73 19.36 -4.60 3.16
CA GLY A 73 19.85 -4.07 4.43
C GLY A 73 19.11 -4.61 5.66
N PHE A 74 18.53 -5.81 5.59
CA PHE A 74 17.96 -6.50 6.77
C PHE A 74 18.85 -7.66 7.22
N LYS A 75 19.01 -7.82 8.53
CA LYS A 75 19.59 -9.05 9.10
C LYS A 75 18.46 -10.01 9.47
N VAL A 76 18.17 -10.92 8.54
CA VAL A 76 16.97 -11.76 8.60
C VAL A 76 17.18 -12.97 9.51
N LYS A 77 16.19 -13.23 10.37
CA LYS A 77 16.07 -14.45 11.16
C LYS A 77 14.70 -15.09 10.92
N VAL A 78 14.69 -16.37 10.60
CA VAL A 78 13.45 -17.11 10.33
C VAL A 78 13.00 -17.88 11.58
N ASP A 79 11.73 -17.76 11.96
CA ASP A 79 11.15 -18.56 13.03
C ASP A 79 11.25 -20.06 12.71
N LYS A 80 11.64 -20.87 13.70
CA LYS A 80 11.82 -22.31 13.54
C LYS A 80 10.56 -23.09 13.11
N ALA A 81 9.38 -22.48 13.16
CA ALA A 81 8.12 -23.06 12.72
C ALA A 81 7.55 -22.33 11.48
N ALA A 82 8.32 -21.46 10.82
CA ALA A 82 7.85 -20.68 9.69
C ALA A 82 7.41 -21.54 8.48
N ASP A 83 7.98 -22.73 8.32
CA ASP A 83 7.67 -23.70 7.27
C ASP A 83 6.78 -24.86 7.75
N ALA A 84 6.36 -24.85 9.03
CA ALA A 84 5.50 -25.87 9.60
C ALA A 84 4.16 -25.93 8.83
N ARG A 85 3.55 -27.11 8.80
CA ARG A 85 2.26 -27.32 8.15
C ARG A 85 1.33 -28.17 9.01
N ASP A 86 0.11 -27.68 9.18
CA ASP A 86 -1.01 -28.41 9.74
C ASP A 86 -2.26 -28.04 8.94
N LEU A 87 -2.75 -28.97 8.13
CA LEU A 87 -3.78 -28.70 7.11
C LEU A 87 -3.39 -27.49 6.23
N ARG A 88 -4.23 -26.45 6.19
CA ARG A 88 -3.97 -25.20 5.47
C ARG A 88 -3.11 -24.20 6.25
N PHE A 89 -2.81 -24.47 7.53
CA PHE A 89 -2.19 -23.53 8.46
C PHE A 89 -0.68 -23.76 8.59
N ALA A 90 0.07 -22.70 8.88
CA ALA A 90 1.51 -22.75 9.07
C ALA A 90 1.89 -23.37 10.44
N GLY A 91 1.50 -24.63 10.64
CA GLY A 91 1.56 -25.33 11.92
C GLY A 91 0.26 -25.20 12.74
N THR A 92 0.23 -25.90 13.87
CA THR A 92 -0.91 -25.91 14.81
C THR A 92 -1.20 -24.52 15.38
N ASP A 93 -2.41 -24.31 15.90
CA ASP A 93 -2.80 -23.03 16.52
C ASP A 93 -1.81 -22.59 17.62
N LYS A 94 -1.35 -23.53 18.46
CA LYS A 94 -0.34 -23.27 19.50
C LYS A 94 1.01 -22.88 18.92
N GLN A 95 1.48 -23.54 17.86
CA GLN A 95 2.76 -23.22 17.22
C GLN A 95 2.76 -21.80 16.65
N ARG A 96 1.66 -21.41 15.97
CA ARG A 96 1.48 -20.08 15.38
C ARG A 96 1.35 -19.00 16.45
N ALA A 97 0.58 -19.23 17.51
CA ALA A 97 0.48 -18.31 18.65
C ALA A 97 1.84 -18.11 19.34
N HIS A 98 2.56 -19.21 19.63
CA HIS A 98 3.89 -19.13 20.24
C HIS A 98 4.95 -18.50 19.33
N ALA A 99 4.73 -18.36 18.02
CA ALA A 99 5.64 -17.65 17.13
C ALA A 99 5.74 -16.16 17.51
N PHE A 100 4.61 -15.54 17.90
CA PHE A 100 4.63 -14.17 18.42
C PHE A 100 5.43 -14.05 19.72
N SER A 101 5.29 -15.03 20.63
CA SER A 101 6.08 -15.05 21.87
C SER A 101 7.58 -15.24 21.63
N ARG A 102 7.96 -16.00 20.58
CA ARG A 102 9.37 -16.14 20.18
C ARG A 102 9.90 -14.84 19.56
N ALA A 103 9.13 -14.23 18.65
CA ALA A 103 9.49 -12.95 18.04
C ALA A 103 9.63 -11.82 19.09
N ALA A 104 8.73 -11.75 20.08
CA ALA A 104 8.79 -10.75 21.15
C ALA A 104 10.06 -10.88 22.02
N LYS A 105 10.56 -12.11 22.23
CA LYS A 105 11.79 -12.39 23.00
C LYS A 105 13.06 -12.28 22.17
N ASP A 106 12.94 -12.17 20.86
CA ASP A 106 14.07 -12.01 19.96
C ASP A 106 14.59 -10.56 19.98
N SER A 107 15.87 -10.36 19.63
CA SER A 107 16.46 -9.02 19.58
C SER A 107 16.01 -8.21 18.37
N SER A 108 15.49 -8.84 17.30
CA SER A 108 14.99 -8.16 16.11
C SER A 108 14.03 -7.03 16.43
N THR A 109 14.17 -5.88 15.76
CA THR A 109 13.32 -4.70 15.95
C THR A 109 12.09 -4.73 15.05
N VAL A 110 12.18 -5.43 13.91
CA VAL A 110 11.09 -5.64 12.97
C VAL A 110 10.66 -7.11 12.98
N VAL A 111 9.35 -7.34 12.91
CA VAL A 111 8.75 -8.67 12.85
C VAL A 111 7.77 -8.72 11.68
N MET A 112 8.06 -9.55 10.68
CA MET A 112 7.30 -9.60 9.43
C MET A 112 6.59 -10.94 9.25
N ALA A 113 5.32 -10.89 8.84
CA ALA A 113 4.58 -12.07 8.43
C ALA A 113 5.17 -12.63 7.12
N THR A 114 5.32 -13.94 7.04
CA THR A 114 5.77 -14.59 5.79
C THR A 114 4.71 -14.49 4.69
N ARG A 115 3.42 -14.61 5.05
CA ARG A 115 2.27 -14.42 4.16
C ARG A 115 0.98 -14.24 4.95
N GLY A 116 -0.08 -13.79 4.27
CA GLY A 116 -1.45 -13.78 4.78
C GLY A 116 -2.18 -15.12 4.60
N GLY A 117 -3.45 -15.08 4.18
CA GLY A 117 -4.30 -16.25 3.95
C GLY A 117 -5.43 -16.34 4.96
N TYR A 118 -5.39 -17.34 5.86
CA TYR A 118 -6.39 -17.49 6.90
C TYR A 118 -5.79 -18.25 8.08
N GLY A 119 -5.97 -17.74 9.30
CA GLY A 119 -5.61 -18.48 10.51
C GLY A 119 -5.42 -17.64 11.75
N ILE A 120 -5.22 -16.32 11.62
CA ILE A 120 -4.96 -15.44 12.77
C ILE A 120 -6.19 -15.34 13.68
N SER A 121 -7.40 -15.25 13.13
CA SER A 121 -8.63 -15.17 13.92
C SER A 121 -8.81 -16.35 14.88
N ARG A 122 -8.22 -17.52 14.56
CA ARG A 122 -8.24 -18.71 15.44
C ARG A 122 -7.35 -18.57 16.67
N ILE A 123 -6.33 -17.71 16.63
CA ILE A 123 -5.25 -17.69 17.62
C ILE A 123 -5.17 -16.39 18.42
N LEU A 124 -5.98 -15.37 18.12
CA LEU A 124 -5.95 -14.07 18.84
C LEU A 124 -6.07 -14.22 20.38
N HIS A 125 -6.85 -15.20 20.86
CA HIS A 125 -7.01 -15.46 22.29
C HIS A 125 -5.82 -16.20 22.93
N GLN A 126 -4.91 -16.76 22.12
CA GLN A 126 -3.72 -17.49 22.57
C GLN A 126 -2.45 -16.62 22.50
N ILE A 127 -2.52 -15.45 21.87
CA ILE A 127 -1.41 -14.50 21.83
C ILE A 127 -1.26 -13.83 23.20
N ASP A 128 -0.05 -13.85 23.73
CA ASP A 128 0.28 -13.15 24.98
C ASP A 128 0.47 -11.65 24.70
N TRP A 129 -0.65 -10.92 24.71
CA TRP A 129 -0.66 -9.48 24.44
C TRP A 129 0.19 -8.69 25.44
N LYS A 130 0.30 -9.14 26.70
CA LYS A 130 1.09 -8.45 27.72
C LYS A 130 2.59 -8.62 27.45
N LEU A 131 3.01 -9.79 26.99
CA LEU A 131 4.39 -9.99 26.53
C LEU A 131 4.74 -9.07 25.37
N LEU A 132 3.85 -8.90 24.39
CA LEU A 132 4.05 -8.01 23.25
C LEU A 132 4.08 -6.54 23.68
N GLU A 133 3.20 -6.13 24.60
CA GLU A 133 3.22 -4.79 25.20
C GLU A 133 4.57 -4.48 25.87
N ASN A 134 5.12 -5.44 26.61
CA ASN A 134 6.40 -5.27 27.31
C ASN A 134 7.64 -5.38 26.39
N ASN A 135 7.47 -5.79 25.13
CA ASN A 135 8.55 -5.95 24.16
C ASN A 135 8.10 -5.38 22.80
N PRO A 136 7.90 -4.06 22.69
CA PRO A 136 7.36 -3.45 21.49
C PRO A 136 8.30 -3.64 20.29
N LYS A 137 7.74 -4.05 19.14
CA LYS A 137 8.43 -4.25 17.86
C LYS A 137 7.65 -3.60 16.73
N LYS A 138 8.30 -3.34 15.59
CA LYS A 138 7.60 -3.00 14.33
C LYS A 138 7.04 -4.29 13.71
N TYR A 139 5.81 -4.65 14.06
CA TYR A 139 5.12 -5.78 13.43
C TYR A 139 4.54 -5.39 12.07
N ILE A 140 4.75 -6.19 11.03
CA ILE A 140 4.27 -5.90 9.67
C ILE A 140 3.70 -7.13 8.94
N GLY A 141 2.61 -6.90 8.23
CA GLY A 141 1.98 -7.82 7.29
C GLY A 141 0.64 -7.25 6.80
N TYR A 142 0.01 -7.88 5.82
CA TYR A 142 -1.27 -7.46 5.25
C TYR A 142 -2.28 -8.62 5.19
N SER A 143 -3.47 -8.39 4.62
CA SER A 143 -4.51 -9.42 4.43
C SER A 143 -4.99 -9.95 5.79
N ASP A 144 -4.96 -11.27 6.04
CA ASP A 144 -5.26 -11.92 7.33
C ASP A 144 -4.50 -11.28 8.52
N PHE A 145 -3.31 -10.72 8.29
CA PHE A 145 -2.52 -10.04 9.32
C PHE A 145 -3.16 -8.74 9.84
N THR A 146 -4.14 -8.20 9.11
CA THR A 146 -5.02 -7.11 9.58
C THR A 146 -5.64 -7.46 10.94
N ALA A 147 -6.04 -8.72 11.16
CA ALA A 147 -6.60 -9.11 12.45
C ALA A 147 -5.60 -9.00 13.60
N PHE A 148 -4.32 -9.29 13.35
CA PHE A 148 -3.27 -9.07 14.34
C PHE A 148 -3.02 -7.58 14.56
N ASN A 149 -2.89 -6.79 13.49
CA ASN A 149 -2.66 -5.34 13.58
C ASN A 149 -3.73 -4.63 14.43
N LEU A 150 -5.00 -4.92 14.15
CA LEU A 150 -6.12 -4.33 14.88
C LEU A 150 -6.20 -4.87 16.33
N ALA A 151 -5.94 -6.16 16.53
CA ALA A 151 -5.92 -6.75 17.88
C ALA A 151 -4.78 -6.16 18.73
N LEU A 152 -3.58 -5.99 18.18
CA LEU A 152 -2.46 -5.38 18.90
C LEU A 152 -2.86 -4.00 19.40
N LEU A 153 -3.36 -3.15 18.49
CA LEU A 153 -3.82 -1.81 18.84
C LEU A 153 -4.93 -1.84 19.91
N ALA A 154 -5.92 -2.73 19.78
CA ALA A 154 -7.02 -2.85 20.72
C ALA A 154 -6.61 -3.35 22.11
N LYS A 155 -5.60 -4.23 22.17
CA LYS A 155 -5.19 -4.95 23.39
C LYS A 155 -4.09 -4.24 24.15
N THR A 156 -3.23 -3.47 23.47
CA THR A 156 -2.03 -2.87 24.07
C THR A 156 -1.87 -1.39 23.76
N GLY A 157 -2.62 -0.84 22.80
CA GLY A 157 -2.40 0.52 22.29
C GLY A 157 -1.14 0.68 21.44
N LEU A 158 -0.35 -0.38 21.23
CA LEU A 158 0.84 -0.34 20.39
C LEU A 158 0.46 -0.22 18.92
N SER A 159 1.25 0.58 18.20
CA SER A 159 1.19 0.66 16.74
C SER A 159 1.81 -0.58 16.08
N SER A 160 1.38 -0.85 14.86
CA SER A 160 2.01 -1.81 13.95
C SER A 160 2.05 -1.23 12.54
N TYR A 161 2.42 -2.04 11.56
CA TYR A 161 2.46 -1.65 10.16
C TYR A 161 1.64 -2.64 9.33
N THR A 162 0.99 -2.11 8.31
CA THR A 162 0.46 -2.92 7.22
C THR A 162 1.28 -2.63 5.97
N GLY A 163 1.58 -3.63 5.15
CA GLY A 163 2.54 -3.51 4.06
C GLY A 163 2.92 -4.87 3.48
N PRO A 164 4.12 -5.04 2.89
CA PRO A 164 4.49 -6.30 2.28
C PRO A 164 4.56 -7.46 3.29
N ALA A 165 4.48 -8.68 2.77
CA ALA A 165 4.80 -9.94 3.45
C ALA A 165 5.96 -10.64 2.72
N ALA A 166 6.77 -11.40 3.46
CA ALA A 166 8.05 -11.90 2.95
C ALA A 166 7.90 -12.68 1.62
N VAL A 167 6.97 -13.64 1.57
CA VAL A 167 6.82 -14.55 0.43
C VAL A 167 6.06 -13.91 -0.72
N SER A 168 5.01 -13.14 -0.42
CA SER A 168 4.17 -12.52 -1.46
C SER A 168 4.91 -11.44 -2.24
N ASP A 169 5.77 -10.68 -1.58
CA ASP A 169 6.36 -9.48 -2.20
C ASP A 169 7.86 -9.67 -2.50
N PHE A 170 8.58 -10.45 -1.68
CA PHE A 170 10.02 -10.69 -1.87
C PHE A 170 10.35 -12.12 -2.35
N GLY A 171 9.40 -13.06 -2.26
CA GLY A 171 9.56 -14.46 -2.65
C GLY A 171 9.11 -14.82 -4.08
N ASN A 172 8.64 -13.85 -4.86
CA ASN A 172 8.16 -14.05 -6.25
C ASN A 172 9.26 -13.86 -7.30
N LYS A 173 8.97 -14.04 -8.59
CA LYS A 173 10.01 -13.88 -9.64
C LYS A 173 10.53 -12.46 -9.70
N LYS A 174 9.61 -11.49 -9.72
CA LYS A 174 9.89 -10.05 -9.67
C LYS A 174 9.51 -9.49 -8.29
N ILE A 175 10.15 -8.40 -7.93
CA ILE A 175 9.80 -7.54 -6.79
C ILE A 175 9.25 -6.25 -7.41
N ASP A 176 8.29 -5.62 -6.76
CA ASP A 176 7.90 -4.25 -7.08
C ASP A 176 8.83 -3.30 -6.32
N ASP A 177 9.60 -2.49 -7.06
CA ASP A 177 10.66 -1.68 -6.47
C ASP A 177 10.11 -0.59 -5.55
N LEU A 178 8.99 0.05 -5.93
CA LEU A 178 8.32 1.05 -5.10
C LEU A 178 7.86 0.47 -3.76
N THR A 179 7.24 -0.71 -3.77
CA THR A 179 6.86 -1.44 -2.55
C THR A 179 8.08 -1.74 -1.66
N ALA A 180 9.21 -2.12 -2.28
CA ALA A 180 10.43 -2.42 -1.55
C ALA A 180 11.05 -1.17 -0.92
N GLU A 181 11.17 -0.08 -1.67
CA GLU A 181 11.72 1.20 -1.22
C GLU A 181 10.89 1.78 -0.06
N ILE A 182 9.58 1.91 -0.26
CA ILE A 182 8.66 2.43 0.77
C ILE A 182 8.71 1.58 2.05
N PHE A 183 8.83 0.25 1.91
CA PHE A 183 9.00 -0.64 3.05
C PHE A 183 10.31 -0.38 3.81
N VAL A 184 11.43 -0.25 3.09
CA VAL A 184 12.74 0.00 3.70
C VAL A 184 12.74 1.35 4.42
N GLU A 185 12.32 2.42 3.76
CA GLU A 185 12.23 3.77 4.33
C GLU A 185 11.30 3.78 5.57
N SER A 186 10.16 3.10 5.51
CA SER A 186 9.24 2.97 6.65
C SER A 186 9.89 2.25 7.84
N MET A 187 10.66 1.18 7.59
CA MET A 187 11.35 0.44 8.64
C MET A 187 12.53 1.21 9.22
N ARG A 188 13.12 2.12 8.46
CA ARG A 188 14.14 3.09 8.93
C ARG A 188 13.54 4.30 9.64
N GLY A 189 12.28 4.63 9.36
CA GLY A 189 11.63 5.84 9.87
C GLY A 189 11.95 7.08 9.03
N GLU A 190 12.25 6.88 7.76
CA GLU A 190 12.63 7.92 6.80
C GLU A 190 11.44 8.35 5.90
N LEU A 191 10.35 7.57 5.88
CA LEU A 191 9.17 7.87 5.09
C LEU A 191 8.22 8.82 5.84
N GLU A 192 8.10 10.04 5.35
CA GLU A 192 7.29 11.09 5.97
C GLU A 192 5.93 11.28 5.29
N ILE A 193 5.87 11.22 3.95
CA ILE A 193 4.67 11.52 3.17
C ILE A 193 4.50 10.52 2.03
N LEU A 194 3.27 10.10 1.78
CA LEU A 194 2.86 9.38 0.58
C LEU A 194 1.93 10.27 -0.26
N SER A 195 2.19 10.40 -1.54
CA SER A 195 1.29 11.07 -2.49
C SER A 195 0.82 10.10 -3.56
N PHE A 196 -0.45 10.20 -3.97
CA PHE A 196 -1.01 9.34 -5.01
C PHE A 196 -2.16 10.02 -5.77
N GLU A 197 -2.40 9.56 -6.99
CA GLU A 197 -3.52 10.01 -7.80
C GLU A 197 -4.86 9.61 -7.16
N SER A 198 -5.77 10.55 -7.10
CA SER A 198 -7.05 10.44 -6.41
C SER A 198 -8.18 11.23 -7.10
N PRO A 199 -8.37 11.08 -8.43
CA PRO A 199 -9.28 11.93 -9.19
C PRO A 199 -10.75 11.69 -8.78
N GLY A 200 -11.42 12.73 -8.28
CA GLY A 200 -12.83 12.70 -7.87
C GLY A 200 -13.08 12.27 -6.41
N SER A 201 -12.02 12.12 -5.62
CA SER A 201 -12.11 12.02 -4.16
C SER A 201 -12.76 13.26 -3.56
N ASP A 202 -13.35 13.11 -2.38
CA ASP A 202 -13.85 14.27 -1.65
C ASP A 202 -12.70 15.16 -1.18
N ALA A 203 -12.95 16.47 -1.14
CA ALA A 203 -12.04 17.43 -0.55
C ALA A 203 -11.88 17.14 0.95
N VAL A 204 -10.64 17.02 1.42
CA VAL A 204 -10.35 16.76 2.83
C VAL A 204 -9.03 17.43 3.22
N ASP A 205 -8.99 17.95 4.44
CA ASP A 205 -7.77 18.18 5.22
C ASP A 205 -8.10 17.75 6.66
N ALA A 206 -7.58 16.61 7.07
CA ALA A 206 -7.92 16.02 8.36
C ALA A 206 -6.74 15.27 8.98
N ARG A 207 -6.68 15.32 10.32
CA ARG A 207 -5.71 14.56 11.12
C ARG A 207 -6.45 13.56 12.00
N GLY A 208 -5.89 12.37 12.15
CA GLY A 208 -6.49 11.31 12.96
C GLY A 208 -5.61 10.08 13.08
N THR A 209 -5.98 9.15 13.96
CA THR A 209 -5.32 7.85 14.04
C THR A 209 -5.59 7.04 12.78
N LEU A 210 -4.55 6.63 12.04
CA LEU A 210 -4.67 5.73 10.90
C LEU A 210 -4.98 4.32 11.38
N TRP A 211 -6.03 3.71 10.85
CA TRP A 211 -6.39 2.33 11.19
C TRP A 211 -7.19 1.70 10.06
N GLY A 212 -7.18 0.37 9.96
CA GLY A 212 -7.81 -0.30 8.83
C GLY A 212 -7.03 -1.52 8.36
N GLY A 213 -7.21 -1.85 7.08
CA GLY A 213 -6.55 -2.97 6.41
C GLY A 213 -7.50 -3.72 5.49
N ASN A 214 -7.46 -5.04 5.52
CA ASN A 214 -8.39 -5.88 4.77
C ASN A 214 -9.82 -5.75 5.31
N LEU A 215 -10.80 -5.42 4.44
CA LEU A 215 -12.18 -5.14 4.81
C LEU A 215 -12.88 -6.37 5.42
N ALA A 216 -12.72 -7.55 4.83
CA ALA A 216 -13.26 -8.79 5.39
C ALA A 216 -12.72 -9.08 6.79
N MET A 217 -11.42 -8.89 7.02
CA MET A 217 -10.83 -9.05 8.35
C MET A 217 -11.37 -8.01 9.34
N LEU A 218 -11.46 -6.74 8.94
CA LEU A 218 -12.01 -5.67 9.78
C LEU A 218 -13.46 -5.98 10.17
N ALA A 219 -14.31 -6.34 9.21
CA ALA A 219 -15.70 -6.72 9.45
C ALA A 219 -15.80 -7.94 10.40
N SER A 220 -14.90 -8.91 10.27
CA SER A 220 -14.88 -10.11 11.13
C SER A 220 -14.60 -9.82 12.61
N LEU A 221 -13.96 -8.69 12.93
CA LEU A 221 -13.62 -8.31 14.30
C LEU A 221 -14.73 -7.50 15.00
N VAL A 222 -15.76 -7.05 14.29
CA VAL A 222 -16.87 -6.30 14.88
C VAL A 222 -17.56 -7.12 15.96
N GLY A 223 -17.75 -6.52 17.14
CA GLY A 223 -18.33 -7.18 18.31
C GLY A 223 -17.33 -8.02 19.14
N THR A 224 -16.08 -8.12 18.73
CA THR A 224 -15.02 -8.83 19.47
C THR A 224 -14.17 -7.86 20.31
N PRO A 225 -13.41 -8.34 21.32
CA PRO A 225 -12.47 -7.50 22.08
C PRO A 225 -11.20 -7.12 21.28
N TYR A 226 -11.10 -7.53 20.02
CA TYR A 226 -9.92 -7.32 19.17
C TYR A 226 -10.10 -6.18 18.16
N LEU A 227 -11.30 -5.59 18.07
CA LEU A 227 -11.50 -4.39 17.27
C LEU A 227 -11.18 -3.13 18.10
N PRO A 228 -10.25 -2.27 17.66
CA PRO A 228 -9.93 -1.04 18.37
C PRO A 228 -11.11 -0.06 18.27
N LYS A 229 -11.39 0.66 19.36
CA LYS A 229 -12.52 1.60 19.45
C LYS A 229 -12.09 3.01 19.03
N ILE A 230 -11.69 3.17 17.77
CA ILE A 230 -11.20 4.45 17.25
C ILE A 230 -12.36 5.36 16.85
N LYS A 231 -12.28 6.63 17.30
CA LYS A 231 -13.13 7.74 16.87
C LYS A 231 -12.21 8.85 16.37
N ASN A 232 -12.71 9.66 15.45
CA ASN A 232 -11.95 10.70 14.76
C ASN A 232 -10.67 10.16 14.09
N GLY A 233 -10.71 8.91 13.61
CA GLY A 233 -9.58 8.30 12.90
C GLY A 233 -9.62 8.55 11.40
N ILE A 234 -8.55 8.14 10.73
CA ILE A 234 -8.50 7.95 9.28
C ILE A 234 -8.65 6.44 9.05
N LEU A 235 -9.85 6.01 8.65
CA LEU A 235 -10.13 4.61 8.39
C LEU A 235 -9.75 4.30 6.95
N PHE A 236 -8.93 3.29 6.70
CA PHE A 236 -8.70 2.81 5.34
C PHE A 236 -9.09 1.35 5.15
N PHE A 237 -9.42 0.95 3.93
CA PHE A 237 -9.65 -0.45 3.64
C PHE A 237 -9.32 -0.84 2.19
N GLU A 238 -9.04 -2.13 2.02
CA GLU A 238 -8.83 -2.83 0.74
C GLU A 238 -9.45 -4.23 0.82
N ASP A 239 -9.61 -4.92 -0.30
CA ASP A 239 -9.97 -6.34 -0.30
C ASP A 239 -9.64 -7.01 -1.64
N VAL A 240 -9.76 -8.33 -1.70
CA VAL A 240 -9.44 -9.14 -2.88
C VAL A 240 -10.45 -10.25 -3.13
N GLY A 241 -10.86 -10.41 -4.39
CA GLY A 241 -11.78 -11.47 -4.80
C GLY A 241 -13.21 -11.30 -4.27
N GLU A 242 -13.50 -10.18 -3.61
CA GLU A 242 -14.82 -9.88 -3.07
C GLU A 242 -15.68 -9.19 -4.13
N HIS A 243 -16.77 -9.87 -4.52
CA HIS A 243 -17.77 -9.26 -5.39
C HIS A 243 -18.28 -7.93 -4.79
N PRO A 244 -18.55 -6.89 -5.59
CA PRO A 244 -19.05 -5.59 -5.11
C PRO A 244 -20.15 -5.66 -4.02
N TYR A 245 -21.16 -6.53 -4.14
CA TYR A 245 -22.22 -6.65 -3.13
C TYR A 245 -21.71 -7.15 -1.78
N ARG A 246 -20.61 -7.91 -1.76
CA ARG A 246 -19.97 -8.37 -0.52
C ARG A 246 -19.23 -7.23 0.15
N VAL A 247 -18.55 -6.40 -0.64
CA VAL A 247 -17.94 -5.16 -0.17
C VAL A 247 -19.01 -4.25 0.41
N GLU A 248 -20.09 -3.97 -0.33
CA GLU A 248 -21.22 -3.15 0.15
C GLU A 248 -21.84 -3.73 1.43
N ARG A 249 -22.03 -5.06 1.50
CA ARG A 249 -22.56 -5.71 2.70
C ARG A 249 -21.65 -5.54 3.91
N MET A 250 -20.33 -5.61 3.74
CA MET A 250 -19.38 -5.37 4.82
C MET A 250 -19.38 -3.89 5.23
N LEU A 251 -19.42 -2.97 4.27
CA LEU A 251 -19.56 -1.54 4.56
C LEU A 251 -20.86 -1.22 5.28
N THR A 252 -21.97 -1.82 4.87
CA THR A 252 -23.28 -1.72 5.54
C THR A 252 -23.19 -2.23 6.97
N HIS A 253 -22.48 -3.33 7.21
CA HIS A 253 -22.25 -3.84 8.56
C HIS A 253 -21.49 -2.82 9.43
N LEU A 254 -20.42 -2.22 8.92
CA LEU A 254 -19.66 -1.19 9.62
C LEU A 254 -20.48 0.10 9.83
N LEU A 255 -21.32 0.46 8.86
CA LEU A 255 -22.25 1.58 8.94
C LEU A 255 -23.24 1.37 10.08
N HIS A 256 -23.90 0.21 10.12
CA HIS A 256 -24.89 -0.12 11.16
C HIS A 256 -24.25 -0.33 12.54
N ALA A 257 -22.99 -0.76 12.60
CA ALA A 257 -22.20 -0.77 13.84
C ALA A 257 -21.81 0.65 14.31
N GLY A 258 -22.10 1.69 13.52
CA GLY A 258 -21.78 3.08 13.82
C GLY A 258 -20.27 3.36 13.77
N ILE A 259 -19.51 2.61 12.97
CA ILE A 259 -18.05 2.74 12.85
C ILE A 259 -17.71 3.82 11.84
N LEU A 260 -18.29 3.76 10.62
CA LEU A 260 -17.90 4.63 9.51
C LEU A 260 -18.15 6.11 9.82
N GLN A 261 -19.26 6.43 10.45
CA GLN A 261 -19.68 7.80 10.74
C GLN A 261 -18.86 8.49 11.84
N LYS A 262 -18.00 7.74 12.54
CA LYS A 262 -17.15 8.27 13.62
C LYS A 262 -15.75 8.64 13.14
N GLN A 263 -15.48 8.55 11.84
CA GLN A 263 -14.16 8.80 11.25
C GLN A 263 -14.07 10.22 10.69
N LYS A 264 -12.84 10.70 10.52
CA LYS A 264 -12.56 12.00 9.89
C LYS A 264 -12.41 11.88 8.37
N ALA A 265 -11.93 10.74 7.89
CA ALA A 265 -11.90 10.38 6.49
C ALA A 265 -11.97 8.86 6.35
N ILE A 266 -12.44 8.41 5.20
CA ILE A 266 -12.38 7.02 4.76
C ILE A 266 -11.50 6.96 3.51
N VAL A 267 -10.44 6.15 3.53
CA VAL A 267 -9.48 6.02 2.42
C VAL A 267 -9.55 4.63 1.81
N LEU A 268 -9.80 4.54 0.51
CA LEU A 268 -9.97 3.28 -0.21
C LEU A 268 -8.67 2.92 -0.91
N GLY A 269 -8.13 1.77 -0.53
CA GLY A 269 -7.16 1.03 -1.33
C GLY A 269 -7.85 0.28 -2.47
N HIS A 270 -7.11 -0.62 -3.10
CA HIS A 270 -7.59 -1.38 -4.24
C HIS A 270 -8.53 -2.52 -3.81
N ILE A 271 -9.68 -2.62 -4.49
CA ILE A 271 -10.52 -3.82 -4.47
C ILE A 271 -10.23 -4.60 -5.75
N THR A 272 -9.47 -5.69 -5.65
CA THR A 272 -8.95 -6.42 -6.81
C THR A 272 -9.63 -7.78 -7.02
N ASP A 273 -9.43 -8.38 -8.18
CA ASP A 273 -9.81 -9.77 -8.51
C ASP A 273 -11.29 -10.17 -8.33
N TYR A 274 -12.20 -9.19 -8.20
CA TYR A 274 -13.63 -9.47 -8.22
C TYR A 274 -14.11 -9.80 -9.64
N LYS A 275 -15.17 -10.60 -9.74
CA LYS A 275 -15.74 -11.02 -11.01
C LYS A 275 -17.22 -10.66 -11.05
N LEU A 276 -17.59 -9.83 -12.02
CA LEU A 276 -18.98 -9.51 -12.32
C LEU A 276 -19.63 -10.65 -13.11
N THR A 277 -20.95 -10.63 -13.10
CA THR A 277 -21.86 -11.54 -13.78
C THR A 277 -22.92 -10.74 -14.54
N GLU A 278 -23.61 -11.36 -15.49
CA GLU A 278 -24.70 -10.70 -16.23
C GLU A 278 -25.81 -10.17 -15.31
N ASN A 279 -26.06 -10.86 -14.19
CA ASN A 279 -27.10 -10.50 -13.23
C ASN A 279 -26.80 -9.20 -12.46
N ASP A 280 -25.55 -8.71 -12.49
CA ASP A 280 -25.21 -7.46 -11.83
C ASP A 280 -25.83 -6.25 -12.53
N ASN A 281 -26.16 -6.37 -13.82
CA ASN A 281 -26.94 -5.36 -14.56
C ASN A 281 -26.39 -3.92 -14.36
N GLY A 282 -25.07 -3.77 -14.47
CA GLY A 282 -24.36 -2.50 -14.29
C GLY A 282 -23.86 -2.24 -12.87
N TYR A 283 -24.20 -3.08 -11.87
CA TYR A 283 -23.70 -2.96 -10.51
C TYR A 283 -22.23 -3.38 -10.39
N ASP A 284 -21.37 -2.48 -9.91
CA ASP A 284 -19.93 -2.67 -9.81
C ASP A 284 -19.32 -1.87 -8.64
N MET A 285 -17.98 -1.86 -8.52
CA MET A 285 -17.30 -1.10 -7.46
C MET A 285 -17.55 0.41 -7.50
N PRO A 286 -17.48 1.10 -8.66
CA PRO A 286 -17.92 2.49 -8.77
C PRO A 286 -19.32 2.76 -8.18
N HIS A 287 -20.28 1.86 -8.40
CA HIS A 287 -21.61 1.97 -7.78
C HIS A 287 -21.55 1.86 -6.25
N VAL A 288 -20.78 0.91 -5.71
CA VAL A 288 -20.60 0.76 -4.25
C VAL A 288 -19.93 1.98 -3.63
N ILE A 289 -18.93 2.57 -4.29
CA ILE A 289 -18.26 3.79 -3.82
C ILE A 289 -19.24 4.97 -3.80
N LYS A 290 -20.01 5.13 -4.88
CA LYS A 290 -21.05 6.17 -4.95
C LYS A 290 -22.07 5.98 -3.81
N TRP A 291 -22.56 4.76 -3.62
CA TRP A 291 -23.48 4.43 -2.53
C TRP A 291 -22.86 4.76 -1.16
N LEU A 292 -21.61 4.38 -0.91
CA LEU A 292 -20.92 4.66 0.36
C LEU A 292 -20.90 6.16 0.65
N LYS A 293 -20.53 6.98 -0.34
CA LYS A 293 -20.51 8.45 -0.22
C LYS A 293 -21.89 9.02 0.13
N GLU A 294 -22.97 8.42 -0.38
CA GLU A 294 -24.35 8.81 -0.05
C GLU A 294 -24.76 8.39 1.38
N GLN A 295 -24.11 7.39 1.98
CA GLN A 295 -24.44 6.89 3.32
C GLN A 295 -23.69 7.56 4.47
N VAL A 296 -22.57 8.24 4.19
CA VAL A 296 -21.71 8.83 5.23
C VAL A 296 -21.51 10.33 5.02
N ASN A 297 -21.43 11.08 6.12
CA ASN A 297 -21.06 12.51 6.09
C ASN A 297 -19.55 12.70 6.27
N VAL A 298 -18.76 11.70 5.88
CA VAL A 298 -17.30 11.66 6.07
C VAL A 298 -16.65 11.64 4.68
N PRO A 299 -15.63 12.48 4.41
CA PRO A 299 -14.92 12.47 3.13
C PRO A 299 -14.41 11.08 2.77
N VAL A 300 -14.66 10.68 1.52
CA VAL A 300 -14.18 9.43 0.94
C VAL A 300 -13.08 9.72 -0.09
N VAL A 301 -11.88 9.23 0.19
CA VAL A 301 -10.69 9.33 -0.66
C VAL A 301 -10.40 7.95 -1.26
N TYR A 302 -9.98 7.87 -2.50
CA TYR A 302 -9.66 6.60 -3.18
C TYR A 302 -8.37 6.67 -3.98
N GLY A 303 -7.89 5.51 -4.44
CA GLY A 303 -6.63 5.43 -5.20
C GLY A 303 -5.39 5.24 -4.32
N LEU A 304 -5.56 4.97 -3.02
CA LEU A 304 -4.44 4.61 -2.15
C LEU A 304 -3.74 3.37 -2.74
N PRO A 305 -2.44 3.43 -3.08
CA PRO A 305 -1.70 2.32 -3.71
C PRO A 305 -1.41 1.19 -2.70
N TYR A 306 -2.47 0.56 -2.23
CA TYR A 306 -2.47 -0.42 -1.17
C TYR A 306 -3.55 -1.49 -1.42
N GLY A 307 -3.18 -2.76 -1.21
CA GLY A 307 -4.08 -3.90 -1.30
C GLY A 307 -3.43 -5.10 -1.93
N HIS A 308 -4.23 -6.00 -2.50
CA HIS A 308 -3.75 -7.18 -3.24
C HIS A 308 -3.57 -6.85 -4.73
N GLY A 309 -2.77 -5.82 -5.01
CA GLY A 309 -2.25 -5.51 -6.34
C GLY A 309 -0.73 -5.60 -6.36
N ASP A 310 -0.13 -5.09 -7.44
CA ASP A 310 1.32 -5.09 -7.65
C ASP A 310 2.04 -4.15 -6.67
N VAL A 311 1.55 -2.92 -6.53
CA VAL A 311 2.10 -1.91 -5.60
C VAL A 311 1.38 -2.00 -4.25
N ARG A 312 2.15 -1.96 -3.16
CA ARG A 312 1.64 -1.89 -1.79
C ARG A 312 2.51 -1.02 -0.90
N VAL A 313 2.00 0.16 -0.57
CA VAL A 313 2.64 1.04 0.40
C VAL A 313 2.65 0.44 1.82
N THR A 314 3.58 0.92 2.65
CA THR A 314 3.66 0.56 4.06
C THR A 314 3.02 1.66 4.91
N LEU A 315 2.04 1.29 5.74
CA LEU A 315 1.20 2.22 6.49
C LEU A 315 1.24 1.92 8.01
N PRO A 316 1.48 2.93 8.87
CA PRO A 316 1.54 2.75 10.32
C PRO A 316 0.14 2.69 10.94
N ILE A 317 -0.28 1.49 11.36
CA ILE A 317 -1.54 1.28 12.08
C ILE A 317 -1.44 1.79 13.50
N GLY A 318 -2.39 2.64 13.91
CA GLY A 318 -2.48 3.18 15.26
C GLY A 318 -1.68 4.47 15.49
N LYS A 319 -0.93 4.96 14.50
CA LYS A 319 -0.27 6.28 14.57
C LYS A 319 -1.21 7.40 14.13
N LYS A 320 -0.96 8.63 14.60
CA LYS A 320 -1.60 9.83 14.07
C LYS A 320 -0.99 10.15 12.70
N VAL A 321 -1.83 10.49 11.74
CA VAL A 321 -1.45 10.89 10.38
C VAL A 321 -2.35 12.04 9.92
N GLY A 322 -1.90 12.78 8.91
CA GLY A 322 -2.71 13.72 8.14
C GLY A 322 -3.15 13.12 6.80
N VAL A 323 -4.35 13.46 6.33
CA VAL A 323 -4.80 13.22 4.96
C VAL A 323 -5.30 14.53 4.35
N ALA A 324 -4.81 14.85 3.17
CA ALA A 324 -5.22 16.01 2.39
C ALA A 324 -5.48 15.64 0.93
N THR A 325 -6.39 16.36 0.26
CA THR A 325 -6.61 16.25 -1.19
C THR A 325 -6.51 17.61 -1.87
N GLU A 326 -5.80 17.65 -3.00
CA GLU A 326 -5.60 18.86 -3.82
C GLU A 326 -5.43 18.44 -5.29
N ASP A 327 -6.14 19.10 -6.21
CA ASP A 327 -6.00 18.94 -7.67
C ASP A 327 -5.96 17.48 -8.18
N GLY A 328 -6.84 16.63 -7.65
CA GLY A 328 -6.93 15.23 -8.06
C GLY A 328 -5.82 14.35 -7.48
N MET A 329 -5.01 14.86 -6.56
CA MET A 329 -4.03 14.14 -5.75
C MET A 329 -4.51 14.00 -4.32
N ALA A 330 -4.02 12.97 -3.65
CA ALA A 330 -4.13 12.79 -2.21
C ALA A 330 -2.75 12.66 -1.58
N TYR A 331 -2.63 13.20 -0.37
CA TYR A 331 -1.40 13.20 0.44
C TYR A 331 -1.72 12.56 1.79
N LEU A 332 -0.89 11.62 2.20
CA LEU A 332 -0.94 11.00 3.52
C LEU A 332 0.36 11.33 4.26
N VAL A 333 0.28 12.23 5.23
CA VAL A 333 1.40 12.66 6.07
C VAL A 333 1.54 11.69 7.22
N LEU A 334 2.55 10.83 7.18
CA LEU A 334 2.80 9.72 8.11
C LEU A 334 3.55 10.14 9.37
N ASP A 335 4.38 11.18 9.27
CA ASP A 335 5.04 11.83 10.39
C ASP A 335 4.94 13.35 10.21
N GLU A 336 4.44 14.06 11.23
CA GLU A 336 4.41 15.52 11.26
C GLU A 336 5.55 15.94 12.21
N HIS A 337 6.60 16.55 11.66
CA HIS A 337 7.60 17.22 12.50
C HIS A 337 7.03 18.54 13.00
N ASP A 338 6.92 18.69 14.33
CA ASP A 338 6.68 19.99 14.92
C ASP A 338 7.94 20.85 14.72
N HIS A 339 7.92 21.76 13.74
CA HIS A 339 8.91 22.84 13.62
C HIS A 339 8.73 23.89 14.73
N ALA A 340 8.71 23.46 15.99
CA ALA A 340 8.50 24.34 17.13
C ALA A 340 9.80 24.87 17.77
N ASP A 341 10.98 24.40 17.35
CA ASP A 341 12.26 24.78 17.95
C ASP A 341 13.37 25.05 16.92
N GLU A 342 13.08 25.81 15.85
CA GLU A 342 14.17 26.54 15.19
C GLU A 342 14.33 27.90 15.90
N PRO A 343 15.47 28.16 16.59
CA PRO A 343 15.71 29.47 17.16
C PRO A 343 15.79 30.48 16.03
N GLU A 344 15.05 31.58 16.14
CA GLU A 344 15.18 32.75 15.26
C GLU A 344 16.66 33.14 15.18
N TYR A 345 17.32 32.81 14.07
CA TYR A 345 18.64 33.33 13.79
C TYR A 345 18.51 34.83 13.51
N ALA A 346 18.79 35.61 14.55
CA ALA A 346 19.01 37.05 14.45
C ALA A 346 19.99 37.33 13.31
N HIS A 347 19.58 38.19 12.37
CA HIS A 347 20.40 38.69 11.28
C HIS A 347 21.68 39.36 11.80
N GLY A 348 22.76 38.57 11.87
CA GLY A 348 24.14 39.04 12.05
C GLY A 348 24.87 38.96 10.72
N SER A 349 25.21 40.12 10.16
CA SER A 349 26.00 40.26 8.95
C SER A 349 27.44 39.77 9.17
N SER A 350 27.86 38.73 8.47
CA SER A 350 29.24 38.56 7.99
C SER A 350 29.28 37.37 7.04
N GLY A 351 29.67 37.64 5.80
CA GLY A 351 29.73 36.62 4.76
C GLY A 351 30.89 35.65 4.97
N GLU A 352 30.67 34.41 4.57
CA GLU A 352 31.69 33.54 3.99
C GLU A 352 30.98 32.40 3.23
N GLN A 353 31.55 32.08 2.08
CA GLN A 353 31.02 31.14 1.09
C GLN A 353 31.14 29.70 1.58
N GLY A 354 30.08 28.91 1.40
CA GLY A 354 30.06 27.47 1.61
C GLY A 354 29.03 26.81 0.68
N HIS A 355 29.47 25.78 -0.02
CA HIS A 355 28.83 25.13 -1.16
C HIS A 355 27.38 24.66 -0.94
N PHE A 356 26.49 25.03 -1.87
CA PHE A 356 25.19 24.40 -2.06
C PHE A 356 25.33 23.15 -2.94
N HIS A 357 24.75 22.04 -2.49
CA HIS A 357 24.48 20.86 -3.31
C HIS A 357 23.16 21.11 -4.03
N GLU A 358 23.18 21.15 -5.37
CA GLU A 358 22.00 21.34 -6.21
C GLU A 358 21.08 20.11 -6.09
N GLY A 359 19.85 20.36 -5.62
CA GLY A 359 18.73 19.45 -5.81
C GLY A 359 18.39 19.35 -7.29
N VAL A 360 18.08 18.14 -7.74
CA VAL A 360 17.69 17.86 -9.13
C VAL A 360 16.34 18.52 -9.42
N HIS A 361 16.37 19.66 -10.11
CA HIS A 361 15.20 20.27 -10.74
C HIS A 361 14.99 19.66 -12.13
N LEU A 362 13.90 18.91 -12.32
CA LEU A 362 13.41 18.55 -13.66
C LEU A 362 12.67 19.75 -14.26
N HIS A 363 13.28 20.37 -15.27
CA HIS A 363 12.67 21.40 -16.12
C HIS A 363 11.59 20.77 -17.01
N ILE A 364 10.38 21.31 -16.95
CA ILE A 364 9.31 21.05 -17.93
C ILE A 364 9.40 22.16 -18.99
N HIS A 365 9.62 21.77 -20.25
CA HIS A 365 9.65 22.67 -21.38
C HIS A 365 8.26 23.20 -21.77
N ASP A 366 8.26 24.46 -22.19
CA ASP A 366 7.16 25.34 -22.56
C ASP A 366 6.10 24.81 -23.55
N GLU A 367 4.86 25.26 -23.34
CA GLU A 367 3.76 25.25 -24.30
C GLU A 367 4.06 26.08 -25.57
N PRO A 368 3.58 25.68 -26.76
CA PRO A 368 3.50 26.59 -27.89
C PRO A 368 2.16 27.34 -27.93
N LYS A 369 2.23 28.68 -27.85
CA LYS A 369 1.13 29.62 -28.16
C LYS A 369 0.77 29.62 -29.66
N PRO A 370 -0.46 30.02 -30.03
CA PRO A 370 -0.99 29.85 -31.38
C PRO A 370 -0.56 30.97 -32.33
N SER A 371 -0.26 30.62 -33.59
CA SER A 371 0.00 31.59 -34.66
C SER A 371 -1.26 31.90 -35.47
N SER A 372 -1.61 33.18 -35.53
CA SER A 372 -2.64 33.78 -36.37
C SER A 372 -2.13 34.05 -37.80
N LYS A 373 -2.89 33.65 -38.83
CA LYS A 373 -3.02 34.40 -40.10
C LYS A 373 -4.40 34.19 -40.76
N GLU A 374 -5.14 35.30 -40.88
CA GLU A 374 -6.16 35.60 -41.89
C GLU A 374 -5.68 35.23 -43.31
N LYS A 375 -6.45 34.91 -44.36
CA LYS A 375 -7.71 35.41 -44.99
C LYS A 375 -7.93 34.44 -46.20
N THR A 376 -9.10 33.98 -46.63
CA THR A 376 -10.11 34.67 -47.47
C THR A 376 -11.20 33.68 -47.93
N GLY A 377 -12.48 34.07 -47.79
CA GLY A 377 -13.54 33.98 -48.83
C GLY A 377 -14.09 32.62 -49.28
N LYS A 378 -15.36 32.33 -48.98
CA LYS A 378 -16.52 32.59 -49.86
C LYS A 378 -17.82 31.99 -49.30
N LYS A 379 -18.88 32.79 -49.42
CA LYS A 379 -20.31 32.45 -49.26
C LYS A 379 -20.70 31.19 -50.03
N LYS A 380 -21.62 30.39 -49.46
CA LYS A 380 -22.96 30.18 -50.04
C LYS A 380 -23.92 29.53 -49.03
N LYS A 381 -25.07 30.20 -48.86
CA LYS A 381 -26.31 29.67 -48.29
C LYS A 381 -26.83 28.51 -49.15
N LYS A 382 -27.32 27.45 -48.52
CA LYS A 382 -28.72 27.04 -48.58
C LYS A 382 -29.03 26.11 -47.41
#